data_AF-A0A960NX67-F1
#
_entry.id   AF-A0A960NX67-F1
#
_cell.length_a   1.000
_cell.length_b   1.000
_cell.length_c   1.000
_cell.angle_alpha   90.00
_cell.angle_beta   90.00
_cell.angle_gamma   90.00
#
_symmetry.space_group_name_H-M   'P 1'
#
loop_
_entity.id
_entity.type
_entity.pdbx_description
1 polymer ?
#
loop_
_entity_poly.entity_id
_entity_poly.type
_entity_poly.pdbx_seq_one_letter_code
_entity_poly.pdbx_strand_id
1 'polypeptide(L)'
;MTATDATEPGTEPADDTSTDVAPAHRHPKAHQRAGRLGRWIDSRTGIARVGRGALNKVFPNHWSFLLGEIALYSFVVLLLTGIYLTLFFDADSTGMTTYDGSYGPMQGVQVSEAYNSALEISFDVKGGLLVRQIHHWAALVFVGAIVLHLCRVFFTGAFRRPRELNWVVGCTLFMLAVVNGFAGYSLLDDQLSGTGLRIGYSVLISIPVIGPWLGSLIFGGNFPGDDVIARLYPIHILVVPLLIIAMLTVHLTVLIRHKHTHFPGKGARDDNVVGERLWPTYVFKAGALFFCVFGALALLGGIAQINPVWLYGPFRAEDVSSASQPDWY
;
A
#
# COMPACT_ATOMS: atom_id res chain seq x y z
N MET A 1 50.21 -30.29 77.09
CA MET A 1 49.04 -29.93 77.92
C MET A 1 47.82 -30.09 77.04
N THR A 2 47.01 -31.14 77.32
CA THR A 2 45.64 -31.46 76.82
C THR A 2 45.43 -31.48 75.29
N ALA A 3 45.27 -32.58 74.55
CA ALA A 3 44.66 -33.91 74.76
C ALA A 3 43.17 -33.91 75.14
N THR A 4 42.32 -34.35 74.20
CA THR A 4 41.06 -35.14 74.32
C THR A 4 40.72 -35.61 72.88
N ASP A 5 40.87 -36.88 72.44
CA ASP A 5 40.27 -38.17 72.88
C ASP A 5 38.74 -38.19 72.58
N ALA A 6 38.05 -39.17 72.00
CA ALA A 6 38.20 -40.61 71.70
C ALA A 6 37.18 -40.99 70.56
N THR A 7 37.46 -41.88 69.61
CA THR A 7 37.17 -43.35 69.47
C THR A 7 35.72 -43.88 69.70
N GLU A 8 35.06 -44.24 68.57
CA GLU A 8 34.18 -45.41 68.23
C GLU A 8 32.89 -45.78 69.04
N PRO A 9 31.98 -46.73 68.61
CA PRO A 9 31.86 -47.60 67.42
C PRO A 9 30.42 -47.65 66.78
N GLY A 10 30.21 -48.57 65.81
CA GLY A 10 29.11 -48.61 64.82
C GLY A 10 27.75 -49.25 65.18
N THR A 11 26.87 -49.29 64.17
CA THR A 11 25.70 -50.18 64.02
C THR A 11 25.27 -50.24 62.54
N GLU A 12 24.98 -51.44 62.05
CA GLU A 12 24.59 -51.82 60.68
C GLU A 12 23.04 -51.81 60.51
N PRO A 13 22.44 -52.25 59.39
CA PRO A 13 21.96 -51.43 58.26
C PRO A 13 20.41 -51.32 58.18
N ALA A 14 19.90 -50.40 57.35
CA ALA A 14 18.50 -50.43 56.90
C ALA A 14 18.40 -50.02 55.42
N ASP A 15 17.82 -50.95 54.66
CA ASP A 15 17.42 -50.90 53.26
C ASP A 15 16.30 -49.85 53.07
N ASP A 16 16.50 -48.87 52.19
CA ASP A 16 15.38 -48.09 51.64
C ASP A 16 15.65 -47.78 50.16
N THR A 17 15.06 -48.62 49.32
CA THR A 17 14.86 -48.41 47.89
C THR A 17 13.94 -47.22 47.65
N SER A 18 14.48 -46.00 47.59
CA SER A 18 13.78 -44.87 46.99
C SER A 18 14.34 -44.59 45.59
N THR A 19 13.68 -45.14 44.57
CA THR A 19 13.86 -44.75 43.17
C THR A 19 13.43 -43.28 43.00
N ASP A 20 14.39 -42.38 43.01
CA ASP A 20 14.17 -40.96 42.73
C ASP A 20 14.05 -40.76 41.22
N VAL A 21 12.84 -40.96 40.68
CA VAL A 21 12.50 -40.67 39.29
C VAL A 21 12.40 -39.16 39.14
N ALA A 22 13.47 -38.53 38.67
CA ALA A 22 13.47 -37.14 38.25
C ALA A 22 12.30 -36.86 37.27
N PRO A 23 11.55 -35.76 37.42
CA PRO A 23 10.46 -35.47 36.50
C PRO A 23 11.04 -35.07 35.15
N ALA A 24 10.86 -35.94 34.15
CA ALA A 24 11.15 -35.62 32.76
C ALA A 24 10.26 -34.44 32.33
N HIS A 25 10.83 -33.23 32.29
CA HIS A 25 10.21 -32.07 31.66
C HIS A 25 9.91 -32.38 30.18
N ARG A 26 8.69 -32.86 29.91
CA ARG A 26 8.18 -33.08 28.55
C ARG A 26 7.95 -31.71 27.91
N HIS A 27 8.96 -31.18 27.21
CA HIS A 27 8.74 -30.07 26.29
C HIS A 27 7.65 -30.46 25.27
N PRO A 28 6.62 -29.62 25.03
CA PRO A 28 5.52 -29.98 24.15
C PRO A 28 6.02 -30.35 22.74
N LYS A 29 5.59 -31.51 22.21
CA LYS A 29 6.01 -32.06 20.91
C LYS A 29 5.87 -31.07 19.73
N ALA A 30 5.00 -30.06 19.86
CA ALA A 30 4.81 -28.98 18.90
C ALA A 30 6.07 -28.10 18.70
N HIS A 31 6.75 -27.71 19.79
CA HIS A 31 7.97 -26.91 19.72
C HIS A 31 9.12 -27.65 19.02
N GLN A 32 9.20 -28.97 19.21
CA GLN A 32 10.22 -29.81 18.58
C GLN A 32 9.98 -29.99 17.08
N ARG A 33 8.72 -30.11 16.64
CA ARG A 33 8.35 -30.18 15.22
C ARG A 33 8.59 -28.85 14.50
N ALA A 34 8.15 -27.74 15.10
CA ALA A 34 8.41 -26.39 14.59
C ALA A 34 9.92 -26.09 14.49
N GLY A 35 10.70 -26.45 15.52
CA GLY A 35 12.15 -26.31 15.50
C GLY A 35 12.86 -27.19 14.46
N ARG A 36 12.31 -28.37 14.15
CA ARG A 36 12.87 -29.29 13.14
C ARG A 36 12.60 -28.78 11.71
N LEU A 37 11.39 -28.30 11.45
CA LEU A 37 11.04 -27.67 10.18
C LEU A 37 11.86 -26.39 9.94
N GLY A 38 11.98 -25.54 10.97
CA GLY A 38 12.81 -24.32 10.89
C GLY A 38 14.27 -24.61 10.58
N ARG A 39 14.87 -25.62 11.22
CA ARG A 39 16.25 -26.06 10.92
C ARG A 39 16.40 -26.64 9.51
N TRP A 40 15.40 -27.39 9.03
CA TRP A 40 15.43 -27.92 7.67
C TRP A 40 15.39 -26.80 6.62
N ILE A 41 14.50 -25.81 6.79
CA ILE A 41 14.43 -24.65 5.89
C ILE A 41 15.74 -23.87 5.92
N ASP A 42 16.26 -23.60 7.12
CA ASP A 42 17.51 -22.84 7.28
C ASP A 42 18.72 -23.57 6.66
N SER A 43 18.80 -24.89 6.81
CA SER A 43 19.89 -25.68 6.21
C SER A 43 19.92 -25.61 4.67
N ARG A 44 18.78 -25.31 4.03
CA ARG A 44 18.65 -25.22 2.57
C ARG A 44 18.76 -23.80 2.04
N THR A 45 18.32 -22.82 2.83
CA THR A 45 18.15 -21.43 2.37
C THR A 45 19.14 -20.46 3.02
N GLY A 46 19.74 -20.82 4.16
CA GLY A 46 20.58 -19.93 4.97
C GLY A 46 19.84 -18.70 5.51
N ILE A 47 18.50 -18.72 5.45
CA ILE A 47 17.67 -17.53 5.63
C ILE A 47 17.68 -17.02 7.07
N ALA A 48 18.06 -17.84 8.06
CA ALA A 48 18.05 -17.44 9.46
C ALA A 48 19.08 -16.35 9.76
N ARG A 49 20.22 -16.30 9.06
CA ARG A 49 21.23 -15.26 9.27
C ARG A 49 20.75 -13.90 8.76
N VAL A 50 20.17 -13.88 7.56
CA VAL A 50 19.59 -12.67 6.96
C VAL A 50 18.35 -12.23 7.75
N GLY A 51 17.48 -13.17 8.10
CA GLY A 51 16.27 -12.93 8.90
C GLY A 51 16.58 -12.37 10.29
N ARG A 52 17.60 -12.89 10.98
CA ARG A 52 18.00 -12.35 12.30
C ARG A 52 18.54 -10.92 12.19
N GLY A 53 19.24 -10.58 11.11
CA GLY A 53 19.68 -9.20 10.84
C GLY A 53 18.50 -8.25 10.59
N ALA A 54 17.50 -8.69 9.82
CA ALA A 54 16.29 -7.91 9.56
C ALA A 54 15.45 -7.71 10.84
N LEU A 55 15.20 -8.78 11.60
CA LEU A 55 14.39 -8.75 12.84
C LEU A 55 15.00 -7.88 13.94
N ASN A 56 16.33 -7.75 13.99
CA ASN A 56 17.03 -6.91 14.97
C ASN A 56 17.24 -5.46 14.50
N LYS A 57 16.75 -5.09 13.30
CA LYS A 57 16.90 -3.74 12.79
C LYS A 57 16.16 -2.76 13.70
N VAL A 58 16.80 -1.63 14.02
CA VAL A 58 16.24 -0.60 14.89
C VAL A 58 15.64 0.51 14.05
N PHE A 59 14.41 0.90 14.38
CA PHE A 59 13.69 2.02 13.80
C PHE A 59 13.47 3.10 14.86
N PRO A 60 13.75 4.37 14.53
CA PRO A 60 13.55 5.46 15.46
C PRO A 60 12.06 5.71 15.69
N ASN A 61 11.70 6.02 16.94
CA ASN A 61 10.31 6.17 17.35
C ASN A 61 9.96 7.67 17.37
N HIS A 62 9.46 8.18 16.25
CA HIS A 62 8.90 9.53 16.13
C HIS A 62 7.69 9.50 15.20
N TRP A 63 6.60 10.18 15.57
CA TRP A 63 5.31 10.11 14.85
C TRP A 63 5.44 10.47 13.36
N SER A 64 6.28 11.46 13.03
CA SER A 64 6.48 11.92 11.64
C SER A 64 7.16 10.89 10.72
N PHE A 65 7.71 9.81 11.29
CA PHE A 65 8.26 8.70 10.52
C PHE A 65 7.17 7.76 10.00
N LEU A 66 6.01 7.73 10.66
CA LEU A 66 4.85 6.96 10.26
C LEU A 66 4.14 7.52 9.01
N LEU A 67 4.39 8.78 8.63
CA LEU A 67 3.78 9.39 7.43
C LEU A 67 4.08 8.61 6.15
N GLY A 68 5.30 8.07 6.02
CA GLY A 68 5.65 7.21 4.88
C GLY A 68 4.96 5.84 4.94
N GLU A 69 4.68 5.34 6.14
CA GLU A 69 3.93 4.10 6.34
C GLU A 69 2.46 4.26 6.00
N ILE A 70 1.85 5.42 6.29
CA ILE A 70 0.46 5.71 5.88
C ILE A 70 0.35 5.62 4.35
N ALA A 71 1.30 6.22 3.60
CA ALA A 71 1.34 6.08 2.15
C ALA A 71 1.49 4.60 1.72
N LEU A 72 2.39 3.85 2.34
CA LEU A 72 2.57 2.42 2.05
C LEU A 72 1.29 1.61 2.32
N TYR A 73 0.61 1.84 3.44
CA TYR A 73 -0.59 1.10 3.82
C TYR A 73 -1.79 1.48 2.95
N SER A 74 -1.96 2.76 2.61
CA SER A 74 -2.97 3.18 1.62
C SER A 74 -2.70 2.55 0.26
N PHE A 75 -1.44 2.42 -0.16
CA PHE A 75 -1.08 1.71 -1.39
C PHE A 75 -1.43 0.22 -1.34
N VAL A 76 -1.23 -0.46 -0.20
CA VAL A 76 -1.69 -1.84 -0.03
C VAL A 76 -3.21 -1.93 -0.14
N VAL A 77 -3.96 -1.00 0.46
CA VAL A 77 -5.42 -0.95 0.34
C VAL A 77 -5.85 -0.71 -1.11
N LEU A 78 -5.18 0.17 -1.84
CA LEU A 78 -5.40 0.40 -3.27
C LEU A 78 -5.21 -0.88 -4.10
N LEU A 79 -4.15 -1.66 -3.84
CA LEU A 79 -3.95 -2.93 -4.55
C LEU A 79 -5.07 -3.93 -4.24
N LEU A 80 -5.44 -4.10 -2.97
CA LEU A 80 -6.47 -5.06 -2.57
C LEU A 80 -7.85 -4.71 -3.15
N THR A 81 -8.24 -3.44 -3.02
CA THR A 81 -9.52 -2.95 -3.54
C THR A 81 -9.53 -2.86 -5.07
N GLY A 82 -8.40 -2.48 -5.67
CA GLY A 82 -8.24 -2.46 -7.12
C GLY A 82 -8.38 -3.85 -7.74
N ILE A 83 -7.71 -4.87 -7.17
CA ILE A 83 -7.88 -6.26 -7.60
C ILE A 83 -9.34 -6.68 -7.53
N TYR A 84 -10.06 -6.34 -6.44
CA TYR A 84 -11.49 -6.62 -6.38
C TYR A 84 -12.28 -5.94 -7.51
N LEU A 85 -12.06 -4.64 -7.75
CA LEU A 85 -12.78 -3.88 -8.77
C LEU A 85 -12.48 -4.38 -10.19
N THR A 86 -11.25 -4.83 -10.46
CA THR A 86 -10.90 -5.40 -11.78
C THR A 86 -11.68 -6.66 -12.15
N LEU A 87 -12.31 -7.34 -11.18
CA LEU A 87 -13.14 -8.51 -11.44
C LEU A 87 -14.54 -8.15 -11.99
N PHE A 88 -14.94 -6.88 -11.89
CA PHE A 88 -16.27 -6.41 -12.26
C PHE A 88 -16.26 -5.27 -13.28
N PHE A 89 -15.13 -4.56 -13.43
CA PHE A 89 -15.03 -3.42 -14.33
C PHE A 89 -14.67 -3.86 -15.75
N ASP A 90 -15.46 -3.43 -16.73
CA ASP A 90 -15.16 -3.58 -18.15
C ASP A 90 -14.59 -2.27 -18.69
N ALA A 91 -13.50 -2.33 -19.45
CA ALA A 91 -12.83 -1.16 -20.00
C ALA A 91 -13.16 -0.90 -21.47
N ASP A 92 -14.09 -1.66 -22.05
CA ASP A 92 -14.52 -1.45 -23.43
C ASP A 92 -15.30 -0.13 -23.57
N SER A 93 -14.76 0.77 -24.38
CA SER A 93 -15.41 2.04 -24.76
C SER A 93 -15.97 2.02 -26.19
N THR A 94 -15.78 0.92 -26.95
CA THR A 94 -16.34 0.75 -28.30
C THR A 94 -17.78 0.25 -28.26
N GLY A 95 -18.13 -0.55 -27.24
CA GLY A 95 -19.47 -1.04 -26.98
C GLY A 95 -20.35 0.04 -26.35
N MET A 96 -21.15 0.73 -27.17
CA MET A 96 -22.28 1.50 -26.64
C MET A 96 -23.41 0.53 -26.29
N THR A 97 -23.84 0.54 -25.04
CA THR A 97 -24.95 -0.27 -24.53
C THR A 97 -26.07 0.62 -23.99
N THR A 98 -27.28 0.07 -23.93
CA THR A 98 -28.42 0.73 -23.28
C THR A 98 -28.41 0.33 -21.81
N TYR A 99 -28.35 1.30 -20.90
CA TYR A 99 -28.40 1.01 -19.47
C TYR A 99 -29.77 0.40 -19.07
N ASP A 100 -29.74 -0.78 -18.44
CA ASP A 100 -30.90 -1.52 -17.96
C ASP A 100 -30.84 -1.86 -16.45
N GLY A 101 -29.83 -1.38 -15.72
CA GLY A 101 -29.58 -1.68 -14.30
C GLY A 101 -30.44 -0.93 -13.27
N SER A 102 -30.13 -1.08 -11.98
CA SER A 102 -31.03 -0.65 -10.89
C SER A 102 -31.25 0.87 -10.75
N TYR A 103 -30.43 1.73 -11.35
CA TYR A 103 -30.52 3.18 -11.20
C TYR A 103 -31.54 3.80 -12.16
N GLY A 104 -32.77 3.98 -11.68
CA GLY A 104 -33.92 4.45 -12.46
C GLY A 104 -33.69 5.66 -13.37
N PRO A 105 -33.02 6.76 -12.94
CA PRO A 105 -32.80 7.93 -13.81
C PRO A 105 -31.96 7.67 -15.07
N MET A 106 -31.19 6.58 -15.12
CA MET A 106 -30.35 6.23 -16.28
C MET A 106 -31.01 5.21 -17.22
N GLN A 107 -32.20 4.72 -16.89
CA GLN A 107 -32.88 3.69 -17.68
C GLN A 107 -33.10 4.12 -19.13
N GLY A 108 -32.66 3.28 -20.08
CA GLY A 108 -32.81 3.53 -21.51
C GLY A 108 -31.78 4.51 -22.10
N VAL A 109 -30.81 4.98 -21.32
CA VAL A 109 -29.75 5.88 -21.80
C VAL A 109 -28.61 5.07 -22.44
N GLN A 110 -28.11 5.54 -23.58
CA GLN A 110 -26.92 4.99 -24.21
C GLN A 110 -25.66 5.40 -23.43
N VAL A 111 -24.86 4.42 -23.03
CA VAL A 111 -23.63 4.55 -22.24
C VAL A 111 -22.53 3.64 -22.81
N SER A 112 -21.27 3.93 -22.49
CA SER A 112 -20.17 2.97 -22.74
C SER A 112 -20.24 1.80 -21.76
N GLU A 113 -19.62 0.68 -22.10
CA GLU A 113 -19.51 -0.47 -21.20
C GLU A 113 -18.69 -0.14 -19.93
N ALA A 114 -17.70 0.75 -20.06
CA ALA A 114 -16.97 1.31 -18.93
C ALA A 114 -17.86 2.04 -17.93
N TYR A 115 -18.73 2.93 -18.41
CA TYR A 115 -19.68 3.62 -17.54
C TYR A 115 -20.77 2.68 -17.00
N ASN A 116 -21.24 1.74 -17.83
CA ASN A 116 -22.23 0.73 -17.42
C ASN A 116 -21.71 -0.13 -16.25
N SER A 117 -20.55 -0.77 -16.42
CA SER A 117 -19.94 -1.60 -15.38
C SER A 117 -19.60 -0.80 -14.11
N ALA A 118 -19.26 0.48 -14.22
CA ALA A 118 -19.09 1.37 -13.07
C ALA A 118 -20.40 1.59 -12.28
N LEU A 119 -21.54 1.70 -12.96
CA LEU A 119 -22.86 1.76 -12.32
C LEU A 119 -23.26 0.42 -11.71
N GLU A 120 -23.00 -0.70 -12.38
CA GLU A 120 -23.26 -2.05 -11.85
C GLU A 120 -22.47 -2.29 -10.56
N ILE A 121 -21.18 -1.93 -10.51
CA ILE A 121 -20.38 -1.98 -9.29
C ILE A 121 -21.02 -1.13 -8.18
N SER A 122 -21.60 0.02 -8.54
CA SER A 122 -22.16 0.97 -7.58
C SER A 122 -23.53 0.53 -7.04
N PHE A 123 -24.35 -0.17 -7.81
CA PHE A 123 -25.74 -0.46 -7.43
C PHE A 123 -26.09 -1.94 -7.35
N ASP A 124 -25.46 -2.78 -8.16
CA ASP A 124 -25.87 -4.17 -8.38
C ASP A 124 -24.91 -5.18 -7.73
N VAL A 125 -23.64 -4.81 -7.53
CA VAL A 125 -22.66 -5.62 -6.78
C VAL A 125 -22.80 -5.37 -5.28
N LYS A 126 -23.04 -6.44 -4.51
CA LYS A 126 -23.14 -6.37 -3.03
C LYS A 126 -21.85 -5.82 -2.42
N GLY A 127 -21.93 -4.62 -1.84
CA GLY A 127 -20.78 -3.92 -1.25
C GLY A 127 -19.84 -3.30 -2.28
N GLY A 128 -20.17 -3.34 -3.58
CA GLY A 128 -19.33 -2.80 -4.64
C GLY A 128 -19.11 -1.29 -4.50
N LEU A 129 -20.18 -0.53 -4.19
CA LEU A 129 -20.05 0.91 -3.92
C LEU A 129 -19.10 1.21 -2.76
N LEU A 130 -19.19 0.46 -1.67
CA LEU A 130 -18.31 0.63 -0.52
C LEU A 130 -16.85 0.41 -0.94
N VAL A 131 -16.54 -0.67 -1.65
CA VAL A 131 -15.17 -0.95 -2.09
C VAL A 131 -14.68 0.12 -3.07
N ARG A 132 -15.53 0.58 -3.99
CA ARG A 132 -15.22 1.67 -4.93
C ARG A 132 -14.91 2.98 -4.19
N GLN A 133 -15.71 3.33 -3.18
CA GLN A 133 -15.46 4.52 -2.37
C GLN A 133 -14.18 4.38 -1.51
N ILE A 134 -13.94 3.21 -0.92
CA ILE A 134 -12.68 2.93 -0.19
C ILE A 134 -11.48 3.08 -1.13
N HIS A 135 -11.55 2.57 -2.36
CA HIS A 135 -10.49 2.68 -3.34
C HIS A 135 -10.18 4.16 -3.66
N HIS A 136 -11.21 4.97 -3.92
CA HIS A 136 -11.04 6.38 -4.22
C HIS A 136 -10.53 7.19 -3.02
N TRP A 137 -11.03 6.94 -1.81
CA TRP A 137 -10.50 7.55 -0.58
C TRP A 137 -9.06 7.12 -0.30
N ALA A 138 -8.73 5.85 -0.55
CA ALA A 138 -7.37 5.35 -0.42
C ALA A 138 -6.42 6.08 -1.39
N ALA A 139 -6.87 6.42 -2.61
CA ALA A 139 -6.09 7.22 -3.55
C ALA A 139 -5.83 8.64 -3.01
N LEU A 140 -6.85 9.32 -2.49
CA LEU A 140 -6.70 10.65 -1.90
C LEU A 140 -5.72 10.63 -0.71
N VAL A 141 -5.89 9.69 0.22
CA VAL A 141 -5.03 9.55 1.40
C VAL A 141 -3.63 9.10 1.02
N PHE A 142 -3.47 8.26 0.00
CA PHE A 142 -2.17 7.83 -0.51
C PHE A 142 -1.35 9.03 -0.99
N VAL A 143 -1.92 9.84 -1.90
CA VAL A 143 -1.21 11.03 -2.41
C VAL A 143 -1.03 12.08 -1.31
N GLY A 144 -2.03 12.28 -0.46
CA GLY A 144 -1.95 13.18 0.70
C GLY A 144 -0.82 12.80 1.67
N ALA A 145 -0.69 11.51 1.98
CA ALA A 145 0.39 11.01 2.82
C ALA A 145 1.77 11.16 2.14
N ILE A 146 1.88 10.98 0.82
CA ILE A 146 3.11 11.26 0.07
C ILE A 146 3.50 12.74 0.19
N VAL A 147 2.56 13.67 0.01
CA VAL A 147 2.82 15.12 0.14
C VAL A 147 3.30 15.45 1.55
N LEU A 148 2.61 14.96 2.59
CA LEU A 148 3.05 15.15 3.99
C LEU A 148 4.42 14.52 4.26
N HIS A 149 4.71 13.37 3.67
CA HIS A 149 6.00 12.72 3.76
C HIS A 149 7.11 13.52 3.07
N LEU A 150 6.86 14.05 1.87
CA LEU A 150 7.78 14.94 1.14
C LEU A 150 8.08 16.19 1.96
N CYS A 151 7.04 16.85 2.52
CA CYS A 151 7.21 17.98 3.42
C CYS A 151 8.09 17.61 4.62
N ARG A 152 7.82 16.47 5.27
CA ARG A 152 8.64 16.00 6.39
C ARG A 152 10.10 15.86 5.98
N VAL A 153 10.37 15.18 4.85
CA VAL A 153 11.74 14.92 4.40
C VAL A 153 12.45 16.23 4.03
N PHE A 154 11.75 17.15 3.37
CA PHE A 154 12.26 18.46 3.00
C PHE A 154 12.60 19.32 4.21
N PHE A 155 11.64 19.57 5.10
CA PHE A 155 11.83 20.45 6.26
C PHE A 155 12.78 19.89 7.32
N THR A 156 12.90 18.56 7.42
CA THR A 156 13.88 17.93 8.33
C THR A 156 15.26 17.76 7.69
N GLY A 157 15.44 18.11 6.41
CA GLY A 157 16.71 17.93 5.69
C GLY A 157 17.10 16.46 5.49
N ALA A 158 16.16 15.53 5.60
CA ALA A 158 16.42 14.08 5.53
C ALA A 158 16.79 13.60 4.11
N PHE A 159 16.72 14.46 3.09
CA PHE A 159 17.16 14.19 1.71
C PHE A 159 18.66 14.38 1.49
N ARG A 160 19.37 15.05 2.42
CA ARG A 160 20.82 15.32 2.29
C ARG A 160 21.62 14.00 2.33
N ARG A 161 22.92 14.09 2.02
CA ARG A 161 23.85 12.96 2.04
C ARG A 161 23.62 12.05 3.25
N PRO A 162 23.46 10.72 3.07
CA PRO A 162 23.65 9.91 1.84
C PRO A 162 22.35 9.56 1.08
N ARG A 163 21.29 10.37 1.18
CA ARG A 163 19.92 9.99 0.75
C ARG A 163 19.40 10.76 -0.46
N GLU A 164 20.26 11.43 -1.21
CA GLU A 164 19.88 12.23 -2.37
C GLU A 164 19.19 11.36 -3.43
N LEU A 165 19.69 10.14 -3.66
CA LEU A 165 19.07 9.19 -4.57
C LEU A 165 17.68 8.75 -4.08
N ASN A 166 17.52 8.54 -2.76
CA ASN A 166 16.24 8.15 -2.20
C ASN A 166 15.17 9.26 -2.36
N TRP A 167 15.60 10.52 -2.31
CA TRP A 167 14.76 11.67 -2.57
C TRP A 167 14.28 11.72 -4.02
N VAL A 168 15.19 11.56 -4.99
CA VAL A 168 14.82 11.50 -6.42
C VAL A 168 13.82 10.38 -6.68
N VAL A 169 14.08 9.17 -6.15
CA VAL A 169 13.14 8.04 -6.26
C VAL A 169 11.79 8.37 -5.61
N GLY A 170 11.78 9.05 -4.46
CA GLY A 170 10.56 9.51 -3.79
C GLY A 170 9.76 10.52 -4.62
N CYS A 171 10.43 11.48 -5.27
CA CYS A 171 9.77 12.43 -6.18
C CYS A 171 9.22 11.72 -7.43
N THR A 172 9.94 10.73 -7.97
CA THR A 172 9.42 9.90 -9.07
C THR A 172 8.19 9.10 -8.65
N LEU A 173 8.19 8.52 -7.45
CA LEU A 173 7.01 7.84 -6.88
C LEU A 173 5.81 8.77 -6.74
N PHE A 174 6.03 10.03 -6.32
CA PHE A 174 4.97 11.04 -6.28
C PHE A 174 4.39 11.32 -7.67
N MET A 175 5.24 11.53 -8.68
CA MET A 175 4.76 11.74 -10.06
C MET A 175 4.00 10.54 -10.60
N LEU A 176 4.48 9.31 -10.35
CA LEU A 176 3.77 8.09 -10.73
C LEU A 176 2.42 7.98 -10.02
N ALA A 177 2.33 8.37 -8.74
CA ALA A 177 1.08 8.35 -7.99
C ALA A 177 0.04 9.32 -8.56
N VAL A 178 0.44 10.56 -8.90
CA VAL A 178 -0.44 11.55 -9.53
C VAL A 178 -0.92 11.06 -10.90
N VAL A 179 -0.02 10.56 -11.74
CA VAL A 179 -0.37 10.01 -13.06
C VAL A 179 -1.31 8.81 -12.93
N ASN A 180 -1.05 7.92 -11.97
CA ASN A 180 -1.92 6.75 -11.75
C ASN A 180 -3.30 7.15 -11.23
N GLY A 181 -3.38 8.14 -10.34
CA GLY A 181 -4.64 8.70 -9.85
C GLY A 181 -5.45 9.30 -11.00
N PHE A 182 -4.79 10.08 -11.87
CA PHE A 182 -5.41 10.63 -13.08
C PHE A 182 -5.96 9.52 -13.99
N ALA A 183 -5.15 8.50 -14.27
CA ALA A 183 -5.57 7.38 -15.10
C ALA A 183 -6.77 6.64 -14.50
N GLY A 184 -6.83 6.48 -13.18
CA GLY A 184 -7.88 5.73 -12.48
C GLY A 184 -9.26 6.37 -12.52
N TYR A 185 -9.38 7.65 -12.18
CA TYR A 185 -10.68 8.33 -12.24
C TYR A 185 -11.17 8.49 -13.69
N SER A 186 -10.23 8.57 -14.65
CA SER A 186 -10.50 8.65 -16.08
C SER A 186 -11.11 7.38 -16.68
N LEU A 187 -11.01 6.23 -16.01
CA LEU A 187 -11.56 4.97 -16.53
C LEU A 187 -13.10 4.96 -16.57
N LEU A 188 -13.75 5.74 -15.70
CA LEU A 188 -15.17 5.63 -15.42
C LEU A 188 -16.07 6.15 -16.55
N ASP A 189 -15.50 6.89 -17.51
CA ASP A 189 -16.19 7.49 -18.66
C ASP A 189 -17.46 8.29 -18.30
N ASP A 190 -17.43 8.96 -17.16
CA ASP A 190 -18.44 9.91 -16.73
C ASP A 190 -18.11 11.32 -17.24
N GLN A 191 -19.09 12.23 -17.21
CA GLN A 191 -18.90 13.57 -17.76
C GLN A 191 -17.72 14.34 -17.16
N LEU A 192 -17.43 14.16 -15.86
CA LEU A 192 -16.32 14.81 -15.18
C LEU A 192 -14.98 14.21 -15.64
N SER A 193 -14.91 12.89 -15.71
CA SER A 193 -13.71 12.16 -16.11
C SER A 193 -13.35 12.39 -17.59
N GLY A 194 -14.32 12.34 -18.50
CA GLY A 194 -14.11 12.60 -19.91
C GLY A 194 -13.72 14.06 -20.21
N THR A 195 -14.25 15.04 -19.46
CA THR A 195 -13.78 16.43 -19.53
C THR A 195 -12.31 16.54 -19.09
N GLY A 196 -11.93 15.81 -18.04
CA GLY A 196 -10.52 15.71 -17.59
C GLY A 196 -9.61 15.13 -18.66
N LEU A 197 -10.03 14.04 -19.32
CA LEU A 197 -9.31 13.45 -20.45
C LEU A 197 -9.18 14.41 -21.62
N ARG A 198 -10.21 15.20 -21.92
CA ARG A 198 -10.16 16.23 -22.96
C ARG A 198 -9.10 17.29 -22.64
N ILE A 199 -8.99 17.71 -21.39
CA ILE A 199 -7.96 18.66 -20.94
C ILE A 199 -6.58 18.01 -21.09
N GLY A 200 -6.41 16.76 -20.64
CA GLY A 200 -5.17 16.00 -20.80
C GLY A 200 -4.73 15.87 -22.25
N TYR A 201 -5.66 15.54 -23.15
CA TYR A 201 -5.42 15.51 -24.59
C TYR A 201 -4.96 16.87 -25.12
N SER A 202 -5.62 17.95 -24.70
CA SER A 202 -5.32 19.32 -25.13
C SER A 202 -3.93 19.77 -24.68
N VAL A 203 -3.53 19.43 -23.46
CA VAL A 203 -2.17 19.67 -22.94
C VAL A 203 -1.15 18.90 -23.76
N LEU A 204 -1.42 17.63 -24.07
CA LEU A 204 -0.52 16.77 -24.83
C LEU A 204 -0.27 17.29 -26.25
N ILE A 205 -1.33 17.67 -26.97
CA ILE A 205 -1.20 18.22 -28.33
C ILE A 205 -0.62 19.63 -28.36
N SER A 206 -0.59 20.34 -27.23
CA SER A 206 0.04 21.66 -27.13
C SER A 206 1.57 21.61 -27.14
N ILE A 207 2.18 20.43 -26.93
CA ILE A 207 3.63 20.27 -26.98
C ILE A 207 4.13 20.57 -28.40
N PRO A 208 4.99 21.57 -28.59
CA PRO A 208 5.51 21.91 -29.91
C PRO A 208 6.21 20.71 -30.56
N VAL A 209 6.13 20.61 -31.88
CA VAL A 209 6.80 19.60 -32.71
C VAL A 209 6.21 18.18 -32.60
N ILE A 210 6.05 17.64 -31.38
CA ILE A 210 5.70 16.24 -31.16
C ILE A 210 4.28 16.01 -30.60
N GLY A 211 3.59 17.06 -30.15
CA GLY A 211 2.29 16.96 -29.48
C GLY A 211 1.23 16.15 -30.23
N PRO A 212 0.94 16.44 -31.51
CA PRO A 212 -0.04 15.67 -32.29
C PRO A 212 0.30 14.18 -32.43
N TRP A 213 1.60 13.85 -32.56
CA TRP A 213 2.07 12.47 -32.65
C TRP A 213 1.87 11.74 -31.32
N LEU A 214 2.21 12.39 -30.20
CA LEU A 214 1.97 11.85 -28.87
C LEU A 214 0.48 11.68 -28.58
N GLY A 215 -0.34 12.67 -28.96
CA GLY A 215 -1.81 12.61 -28.85
C GLY A 215 -2.36 11.37 -29.54
N SER A 216 -2.01 11.18 -30.81
CA SER A 216 -2.42 10.00 -31.58
C SER A 216 -1.89 8.68 -30.98
N LEU A 217 -0.64 8.65 -30.52
CA LEU A 217 -0.05 7.46 -29.90
C LEU A 217 -0.74 7.06 -28.59
N ILE A 218 -1.10 8.02 -27.74
CA ILE A 218 -1.69 7.75 -26.42
C ILE A 218 -3.20 7.51 -26.55
N PHE A 219 -3.91 8.35 -27.30
CA PHE A 219 -5.38 8.32 -27.39
C PHE A 219 -5.93 7.46 -28.55
N GLY A 220 -5.05 6.97 -29.44
CA GLY A 220 -5.48 6.18 -30.60
C GLY A 220 -6.04 7.01 -31.75
N GLY A 221 -5.93 8.33 -31.69
CA GLY A 221 -6.42 9.24 -32.73
C GLY A 221 -6.86 10.58 -32.14
N ASN A 222 -7.90 11.17 -32.74
CA ASN A 222 -8.53 12.37 -32.21
C ASN A 222 -9.45 12.01 -31.05
N PHE A 223 -9.41 12.80 -29.98
CA PHE A 223 -10.37 12.71 -28.89
C PHE A 223 -11.81 13.04 -29.37
N PRO A 224 -12.87 12.32 -28.92
CA PRO A 224 -12.86 11.33 -27.84
C PRO A 224 -12.23 9.99 -28.19
N GLY A 225 -12.48 9.46 -29.39
CA GLY A 225 -11.96 8.17 -29.84
C GLY A 225 -12.44 6.99 -29.00
N ASP A 226 -12.20 5.76 -29.47
CA ASP A 226 -12.74 4.55 -28.83
C ASP A 226 -11.66 3.76 -28.06
N ASP A 227 -10.39 4.15 -28.19
CA ASP A 227 -9.23 3.39 -27.70
C ASP A 227 -8.74 3.86 -26.32
N VAL A 228 -9.08 5.09 -25.89
CA VAL A 228 -8.39 5.75 -24.78
C VAL A 228 -8.61 5.02 -23.45
N ILE A 229 -9.84 4.60 -23.14
CA ILE A 229 -10.15 3.89 -21.88
C ILE A 229 -9.52 2.49 -21.90
N ALA A 230 -9.66 1.76 -23.01
CA ALA A 230 -9.05 0.46 -23.21
C ALA A 230 -7.51 0.48 -23.07
N ARG A 231 -6.85 1.58 -23.43
CA ARG A 231 -5.40 1.78 -23.22
C ARG A 231 -5.05 2.23 -21.80
N LEU A 232 -5.85 3.12 -21.21
CA LEU A 232 -5.63 3.60 -19.84
C LEU A 232 -5.82 2.51 -18.80
N TYR A 233 -6.73 1.56 -19.03
CA TYR A 233 -6.99 0.47 -18.10
C TYR A 233 -5.73 -0.35 -17.75
N PRO A 234 -5.02 -1.00 -18.70
CA PRO A 234 -3.79 -1.73 -18.38
C PRO A 234 -2.67 -0.81 -17.87
N ILE A 235 -2.65 0.47 -18.25
CA ILE A 235 -1.71 1.44 -17.69
C ILE A 235 -1.96 1.63 -16.19
N HIS A 236 -3.22 1.82 -15.80
CA HIS A 236 -3.64 2.08 -14.43
C HIS A 236 -3.55 0.85 -13.51
N ILE A 237 -3.93 -0.34 -14.01
CA ILE A 237 -3.99 -1.54 -13.15
C ILE A 237 -2.68 -2.32 -13.12
N LEU A 238 -1.86 -2.23 -14.16
CA LEU A 238 -0.68 -3.07 -14.34
C LEU A 238 0.60 -2.24 -14.45
N VAL A 239 0.75 -1.45 -15.51
CA VAL A 239 2.04 -0.84 -15.87
C VAL A 239 2.51 0.11 -14.77
N VAL A 240 1.70 1.10 -14.40
CA VAL A 240 2.08 2.12 -13.42
C VAL A 240 2.18 1.55 -12.01
N PRO A 241 1.24 0.71 -11.51
CA PRO A 241 1.40 0.06 -10.21
C PRO A 241 2.65 -0.82 -10.10
N LEU A 242 3.02 -1.56 -11.15
CA LEU A 242 4.27 -2.34 -11.16
C LEU A 242 5.50 -1.44 -11.10
N LEU A 243 5.49 -0.30 -11.81
CA LEU A 243 6.56 0.70 -11.70
C LEU A 243 6.63 1.30 -10.28
N ILE A 244 5.49 1.59 -9.66
CA ILE A 244 5.42 2.04 -8.26
C ILE A 244 6.01 0.98 -7.33
N ILE A 245 5.65 -0.30 -7.47
CA ILE A 245 6.20 -1.39 -6.66
C ILE A 245 7.72 -1.52 -6.84
N ALA A 246 8.21 -1.44 -8.08
CA ALA A 246 9.64 -1.50 -8.38
C ALA A 246 10.39 -0.32 -7.73
N MET A 247 9.91 0.91 -7.92
CA MET A 247 10.51 2.11 -7.33
C MET A 247 10.40 2.12 -5.80
N LEU A 248 9.29 1.66 -5.23
CA LEU A 248 9.10 1.51 -3.79
C LEU A 248 10.08 0.49 -3.21
N THR A 249 10.33 -0.61 -3.91
CA THR A 249 11.34 -1.61 -3.51
C THR A 249 12.72 -0.98 -3.46
N VAL A 250 13.10 -0.19 -4.47
CA VAL A 250 14.35 0.58 -4.47
C VAL A 250 14.38 1.56 -3.29
N HIS A 251 13.29 2.32 -3.10
CA HIS A 251 13.17 3.32 -2.04
C HIS A 251 13.36 2.73 -0.63
N LEU A 252 12.67 1.63 -0.33
CA LEU A 252 12.80 0.93 0.95
C LEU A 252 14.17 0.27 1.11
N THR A 253 14.76 -0.26 0.03
CA THR A 253 16.10 -0.86 0.07
C THR A 253 17.17 0.15 0.44
N VAL A 254 17.12 1.36 -0.13
CA VAL A 254 18.05 2.46 0.19
C VAL A 254 17.88 2.89 1.65
N LEU A 255 16.63 3.01 2.13
CA LEU A 255 16.33 3.30 3.54
C LEU A 255 16.86 2.22 4.49
N ILE A 256 16.72 0.94 4.13
CA ILE A 256 17.25 -0.17 4.91
C ILE A 256 18.78 -0.13 4.90
N ARG A 257 19.42 0.12 3.76
CA ARG A 257 20.89 0.10 3.63
C ARG A 257 21.56 1.25 4.36
N HIS A 258 21.02 2.46 4.29
CA HIS A 258 21.57 3.64 4.97
C HIS A 258 20.99 3.88 6.38
N LYS A 259 20.25 2.90 6.93
CA LYS A 259 19.49 3.00 8.19
C LYS A 259 18.43 4.12 8.13
N HIS A 260 17.55 4.29 9.11
CA HIS A 260 16.60 5.42 9.12
C HIS A 260 17.25 6.68 9.74
N THR A 261 16.80 7.88 9.38
CA THR A 261 17.23 9.12 10.06
C THR A 261 16.57 9.26 11.43
N HIS A 262 17.20 9.95 12.38
CA HIS A 262 16.59 10.29 13.66
C HIS A 262 16.82 11.76 14.02
N PHE A 263 15.94 12.31 14.85
CA PHE A 263 16.13 13.63 15.42
C PHE A 263 17.27 13.60 16.45
N PRO A 264 18.02 14.71 16.62
CA PRO A 264 19.04 14.80 17.66
C PRO A 264 18.38 14.64 19.03
N GLY A 265 19.03 13.87 19.91
CA GLY A 265 18.47 13.54 21.22
C GLY A 265 19.45 12.73 22.08
N LYS A 266 19.00 12.33 23.26
CA LYS A 266 19.85 11.60 24.21
C LYS A 266 20.31 10.26 23.62
N GLY A 267 21.63 10.09 23.47
CA GLY A 267 22.24 8.88 22.92
C GLY A 267 22.23 8.78 21.39
N ALA A 268 21.64 9.76 20.69
CA ALA A 268 21.68 9.85 19.24
C ALA A 268 23.06 10.34 18.78
N ARG A 269 23.67 9.60 17.86
CA ARG A 269 24.92 9.92 17.18
C ARG A 269 24.73 9.75 15.67
N ASP A 270 25.68 10.25 14.88
CA ASP A 270 25.63 10.15 13.42
C ASP A 270 25.84 8.71 12.91
N ASP A 271 26.44 7.84 13.73
CA ASP A 271 26.78 6.45 13.39
C ASP A 271 25.76 5.40 13.85
N ASN A 272 24.81 5.81 14.71
CA ASN A 272 23.82 4.93 15.33
C ASN A 272 22.38 5.31 14.98
N VAL A 273 21.44 4.42 15.35
CA VAL A 273 20.01 4.70 15.32
C VAL A 273 19.45 4.33 16.68
N VAL A 274 18.81 5.28 17.34
CA VAL A 274 18.16 5.08 18.64
C VAL A 274 16.67 4.87 18.40
N GLY A 275 16.13 3.77 18.94
CA GLY A 275 14.72 3.45 18.79
C GLY A 275 14.38 2.01 19.15
N GLU A 276 13.33 1.50 18.53
CA GLU A 276 12.76 0.19 18.81
C GLU A 276 13.19 -0.84 17.77
N ARG A 277 13.32 -2.10 18.20
CA ARG A 277 13.63 -3.20 17.28
C ARG A 277 12.42 -3.52 16.41
N LEU A 278 12.68 -3.98 15.18
CA LEU A 278 11.66 -4.43 14.24
C LEU A 278 10.76 -5.46 14.91
N TRP A 279 11.36 -6.54 15.43
CA TRP A 279 10.64 -7.56 16.20
C TRP A 279 10.94 -7.45 17.70
N PRO A 280 9.92 -7.56 18.58
CA PRO A 280 8.49 -7.66 18.27
C PRO A 280 7.79 -6.29 18.14
N THR A 281 8.35 -5.25 18.76
CA THR A 281 7.61 -4.03 19.09
C THR A 281 7.13 -3.27 17.86
N TYR A 282 8.02 -2.98 16.91
CA TYR A 282 7.68 -2.17 15.75
C TYR A 282 6.70 -2.90 14.82
N VAL A 283 6.82 -4.22 14.65
CA VAL A 283 5.88 -5.02 13.85
C VAL A 283 4.45 -4.91 14.37
N PHE A 284 4.23 -4.99 15.69
CA PHE A 284 2.89 -4.81 16.25
C PHE A 284 2.36 -3.39 16.08
N LYS A 285 3.22 -2.37 16.23
CA LYS A 285 2.83 -0.97 16.00
C LYS A 285 2.49 -0.70 14.53
N ALA A 286 3.31 -1.19 13.61
CA ALA A 286 3.09 -1.11 12.17
C ALA A 286 1.79 -1.81 11.77
N GLY A 287 1.54 -3.02 12.29
CA GLY A 287 0.30 -3.75 12.08
C GLY A 287 -0.92 -3.01 12.63
N ALA A 288 -0.82 -2.45 13.85
CA ALA A 288 -1.90 -1.64 14.43
C ALA A 288 -2.18 -0.39 13.58
N LEU A 289 -1.13 0.30 13.11
CA LEU A 289 -1.27 1.46 12.23
C LEU A 289 -1.94 1.08 10.91
N PHE A 290 -1.58 -0.05 10.29
CA PHE A 290 -2.24 -0.56 9.10
C PHE A 290 -3.75 -0.72 9.31
N PHE A 291 -4.16 -1.38 10.40
CA PHE A 291 -5.60 -1.56 10.70
C PHE A 291 -6.31 -0.24 11.02
N CYS A 292 -5.62 0.72 11.64
CA CYS A 292 -6.15 2.07 11.84
C CYS A 292 -6.35 2.81 10.52
N VAL A 293 -5.38 2.76 9.60
CA VAL A 293 -5.48 3.36 8.27
C VAL A 293 -6.62 2.71 7.47
N PHE A 294 -6.66 1.37 7.42
CA PHE A 294 -7.73 0.65 6.76
C PHE A 294 -9.11 0.97 7.37
N GLY A 295 -9.21 0.98 8.71
CA GLY A 295 -10.45 1.32 9.41
C GLY A 295 -10.92 2.75 9.12
N ALA A 296 -10.01 3.71 9.06
CA ALA A 296 -10.33 5.10 8.69
C ALA A 296 -10.80 5.20 7.23
N LEU A 297 -10.14 4.51 6.30
CA LEU A 297 -10.54 4.46 4.89
C LEU A 297 -11.90 3.77 4.71
N ALA A 298 -12.15 2.68 5.42
CA ALA A 298 -13.43 1.97 5.43
C ALA A 298 -14.56 2.84 6.00
N LEU A 299 -14.28 3.59 7.08
CA LEU A 299 -15.23 4.54 7.64
C LEU A 299 -15.55 5.65 6.64
N LEU A 300 -14.53 6.28 6.04
CA LEU A 300 -14.71 7.30 5.01
C LEU A 300 -15.50 6.78 3.82
N GLY A 301 -15.17 5.60 3.29
CA GLY A 301 -15.90 4.98 2.19
C GLY A 301 -17.32 4.54 2.53
N GLY A 302 -17.68 4.48 3.82
CA GLY A 302 -19.04 4.18 4.27
C GLY A 302 -19.91 5.41 4.54
N ILE A 303 -19.31 6.51 5.01
CA ILE A 303 -20.06 7.69 5.49
C ILE A 303 -19.87 8.94 4.62
N ALA A 304 -18.80 9.01 3.83
CA ALA A 304 -18.45 10.18 3.03
C ALA A 304 -18.45 9.79 1.55
N GLN A 305 -19.57 10.06 0.87
CA GLN A 305 -19.72 9.76 -0.55
C GLN A 305 -18.63 10.47 -1.37
N ILE A 306 -17.99 9.71 -2.25
CA ILE A 306 -16.97 10.19 -3.18
C ILE A 306 -17.25 9.67 -4.59
N ASN A 307 -17.03 10.54 -5.58
CA ASN A 307 -17.19 10.24 -7.01
C ASN A 307 -18.54 9.53 -7.36
N PRO A 308 -19.69 10.19 -7.12
CA PRO A 308 -21.01 9.67 -7.49
C PRO A 308 -21.29 9.81 -8.99
N VAL A 309 -20.69 8.94 -9.80
CA VAL A 309 -20.73 8.98 -11.28
C VAL A 309 -22.15 9.05 -11.86
N TRP A 310 -23.14 8.47 -11.17
CA TRP A 310 -24.55 8.50 -11.55
C TRP A 310 -25.20 9.89 -11.47
N LEU A 311 -24.54 10.86 -10.82
CA LEU A 311 -24.96 12.27 -10.82
C LEU A 311 -24.34 13.07 -11.96
N TYR A 312 -23.20 12.62 -12.50
CA TYR A 312 -22.51 13.29 -13.61
C TYR A 312 -23.07 12.86 -14.97
N GLY A 313 -23.54 11.63 -15.07
CA GLY A 313 -23.97 11.03 -16.32
C GLY A 313 -22.79 10.52 -17.16
N PRO A 314 -23.08 9.79 -18.26
CA PRO A 314 -22.06 9.31 -19.17
C PRO A 314 -21.39 10.47 -19.90
N PHE A 315 -20.14 10.29 -20.29
CA PHE A 315 -19.44 11.30 -21.04
C PHE A 315 -20.07 11.54 -22.42
N ARG A 316 -20.34 12.81 -22.72
CA ARG A 316 -20.71 13.31 -24.05
C ARG A 316 -19.85 14.51 -24.39
N ALA A 317 -19.33 14.54 -25.61
CA ALA A 317 -18.41 15.57 -26.06
C ALA A 317 -19.07 16.96 -26.21
N GLU A 318 -20.38 17.00 -26.48
CA GLU A 318 -21.16 18.23 -26.54
C GLU A 318 -21.56 18.80 -25.16
N ASP A 319 -21.49 18.01 -24.09
CA ASP A 319 -21.93 18.40 -22.76
C ASP A 319 -20.75 18.83 -21.88
N VAL A 320 -21.03 19.63 -20.84
CA VAL A 320 -20.04 19.98 -19.81
C VAL A 320 -20.71 20.23 -18.48
N SER A 321 -20.05 19.83 -17.38
CA SER A 321 -20.51 20.14 -16.03
C SER A 321 -20.19 21.60 -15.67
N SER A 322 -20.98 22.21 -14.77
CA SER A 322 -20.71 23.58 -14.28
C SER A 322 -19.44 23.69 -13.42
N ALA A 323 -18.89 22.56 -12.96
CA ALA A 323 -17.69 22.49 -12.12
C ALA A 323 -16.85 21.26 -12.48
N SER A 324 -16.12 21.34 -13.59
CA SER A 324 -15.14 20.31 -13.97
C SER A 324 -13.80 20.57 -13.27
N GLN A 325 -13.55 19.86 -12.16
CA GLN A 325 -12.31 19.94 -11.39
C GLN A 325 -11.69 18.54 -11.23
N PRO A 326 -10.37 18.39 -11.36
CA PRO A 326 -9.70 17.14 -11.05
C PRO A 326 -9.72 16.87 -9.54
N ASP A 327 -9.26 15.69 -9.15
CA ASP A 327 -8.85 15.44 -7.77
C ASP A 327 -7.87 16.52 -7.29
N TRP A 328 -7.81 16.73 -5.98
CA TRP A 328 -7.08 17.86 -5.38
C TRP A 328 -5.56 17.85 -5.63
N TYR A 329 -4.99 16.70 -6.03
CA TYR A 329 -3.54 16.47 -6.15
C TYR A 329 -2.99 16.62 -7.56
#